data_AF-K0SUU9-F1
#
_entry.id   AF-K0SUU9-F1
#
_cell.length_a   1.000
_cell.length_b   1.000
_cell.length_c   1.000
_cell.angle_alpha   90.00
_cell.angle_beta   90.00
_cell.angle_gamma   90.00
#
_symmetry.space_group_name_H-M   'P 1'
#
loop_
_entity.id
_entity.type
_entity.pdbx_description
1 polymer ?
#
loop_
_entity_poly.entity_id
_entity_poly.type
_entity_poly.pdbx_seq_one_letter_code
_entity_poly.pdbx_strand_id
1 'polypeptide(L)'
;MARGRGGPNQKAVAANEKKAAVQAVKDAAEKAKAEAAGEWLAVVSSWWMQLSEKKTPASAEWKKGSNVRGAAKAEAAANKADEAARRRREKAELLKGLPDWRRRKKTKEKKRLERIKKERESAAQAERDRRAKEEQASKDPLLANTDSMINLSDDAPVGRAANVQSMARANAAGLDGALSAISVSGGDDRHPEKRMKAQYKAYEENMMPVVKQQYPGLKRQQYLDKIYQSWKKSPENPMNQ
;
A
#
# COMPACT_ATOMS: atom_id res chain seq x y z
N MET A 1 19.39 77.73 9.21
CA MET A 1 18.26 77.02 8.57
C MET A 1 17.99 75.73 9.35
N ALA A 2 17.11 75.76 10.36
CA ALA A 2 16.80 74.59 11.19
C ALA A 2 15.46 73.99 10.77
N ARG A 3 15.48 72.71 10.40
CA ARG A 3 14.33 71.92 9.93
C ARG A 3 13.40 71.60 11.10
N GLY A 4 12.15 72.06 11.04
CA GLY A 4 11.10 71.64 11.97
C GLY A 4 10.71 70.18 11.72
N ARG A 5 11.03 69.29 12.67
CA ARG A 5 10.52 67.91 12.70
C ARG A 5 9.13 67.93 13.33
N GLY A 6 8.09 67.79 12.50
CA GLY A 6 6.71 67.61 12.96
C GLY A 6 6.58 66.31 13.76
N GLY A 7 6.02 66.42 14.97
CA GLY A 7 5.76 65.29 15.85
C GLY A 7 4.80 64.25 15.24
N PRO A 8 4.83 63.00 15.72
CA PRO A 8 4.10 61.88 15.13
C PRO A 8 2.59 62.16 15.09
N ASN A 9 1.99 61.95 13.92
CA ASN A 9 0.57 62.13 13.65
C ASN A 9 -0.25 61.22 14.59
N GLN A 10 -1.00 61.80 15.53
CA GLN A 10 -1.73 61.08 16.58
C GLN A 10 -2.67 59.98 16.06
N LYS A 11 -3.18 60.12 14.82
CA LYS A 11 -4.00 59.08 14.18
C LYS A 11 -3.20 57.81 13.82
N ALA A 12 -1.92 57.94 13.51
CA ALA A 12 -1.03 56.81 13.22
C ALA A 12 -0.61 56.07 14.50
N VAL A 13 -0.43 56.79 15.61
CA VAL A 13 -0.16 56.20 16.93
C VAL A 13 -1.36 55.40 17.41
N ALA A 14 -2.58 55.97 17.35
CA ALA A 14 -3.81 55.26 17.71
C ALA A 14 -4.10 54.05 16.80
N ALA A 15 -3.73 54.09 15.52
CA ALA A 15 -3.88 52.95 14.62
C ALA A 15 -2.88 51.82 14.94
N ASN A 16 -1.65 52.15 15.32
CA ASN A 16 -0.64 51.17 15.73
C ASN A 16 -0.97 50.57 17.10
N GLU A 17 -1.51 51.34 18.04
CA GLU A 17 -1.99 50.83 19.33
C GLU A 17 -3.16 49.86 19.16
N LYS A 18 -4.11 50.16 18.28
CA LYS A 18 -5.21 49.23 17.93
C LYS A 18 -4.69 47.94 17.30
N LYS A 19 -3.71 48.03 16.40
CA LYS A 19 -3.07 46.84 15.80
C LYS A 19 -2.29 46.03 16.84
N ALA A 20 -1.59 46.68 17.76
CA ALA A 20 -0.89 46.02 18.85
C ALA A 20 -1.87 45.30 19.81
N ALA A 21 -3.01 45.93 20.12
CA ALA A 21 -4.04 45.31 20.95
C ALA A 21 -4.66 44.06 20.28
N VAL A 22 -4.95 44.13 18.97
CA VAL A 22 -5.46 42.97 18.21
C VAL A 22 -4.43 41.84 18.15
N GLN A 23 -3.15 42.16 17.99
CA GLN A 23 -2.08 41.18 17.98
C GLN A 23 -1.93 40.51 19.36
N ALA A 24 -1.99 41.28 20.46
CA ALA A 24 -1.95 40.74 21.81
C ALA A 24 -3.12 39.79 22.12
N VAL A 25 -4.33 40.09 21.64
CA VAL A 25 -5.49 39.20 21.78
C VAL A 25 -5.28 37.89 20.99
N LYS A 26 -4.68 37.98 19.80
CA LYS A 26 -4.38 36.82 18.97
C LYS A 26 -3.31 35.93 19.61
N ASP A 27 -2.26 36.52 20.17
CA ASP A 27 -1.18 35.79 20.84
C ASP A 27 -1.67 35.16 22.15
N ALA A 28 -2.55 35.82 22.89
CA ALA A 28 -3.21 35.25 24.07
C ALA A 28 -4.11 34.06 23.71
N ALA A 29 -4.85 34.15 22.59
CA ALA A 29 -5.70 33.05 22.12
C ALA A 29 -4.87 31.84 21.65
N GLU A 30 -3.73 32.05 20.98
CA GLU A 30 -2.83 30.97 20.58
C GLU A 30 -2.15 30.33 21.79
N LYS A 31 -1.77 31.12 22.81
CA LYS A 31 -1.24 30.58 24.08
C LYS A 31 -2.26 29.71 24.81
N ALA A 32 -3.52 30.16 24.90
CA ALA A 32 -4.60 29.38 25.52
C ALA A 32 -4.87 28.06 24.77
N LYS A 33 -4.79 28.05 23.43
CA LYS A 33 -4.89 26.81 22.64
C LYS A 33 -3.71 25.87 22.89
N ALA A 34 -2.50 26.40 23.01
CA ALA A 34 -1.30 25.59 23.29
C ALA A 34 -1.37 24.93 24.68
N GLU A 35 -1.84 25.67 25.69
CA GLU A 35 -2.06 25.14 27.04
C GLU A 35 -3.15 24.06 27.06
N ALA A 36 -4.30 24.30 26.40
CA ALA A 36 -5.37 23.30 26.28
C ALA A 36 -4.92 22.04 25.51
N ALA A 37 -4.08 22.18 24.49
CA ALA A 37 -3.49 21.05 23.78
C ALA A 37 -2.51 20.27 24.68
N GLY A 38 -1.72 20.95 25.50
CA GLY A 38 -0.83 20.34 26.50
C GLY A 38 -1.60 19.54 27.55
N GLU A 39 -2.69 20.11 28.08
CA GLU A 39 -3.59 19.44 29.02
C GLU A 39 -4.25 18.20 28.39
N TRP A 40 -4.73 18.31 27.16
CA TRP A 40 -5.33 17.18 26.45
C TRP A 40 -4.32 16.05 26.20
N LEU A 41 -3.09 16.38 25.83
CA LEU A 41 -2.01 15.40 25.68
C LEU A 41 -1.64 14.73 27.01
N ALA A 42 -1.64 15.49 28.12
CA ALA A 42 -1.42 14.94 29.45
C ALA A 42 -2.52 13.95 29.85
N VAL A 43 -3.79 14.27 29.58
CA VAL A 43 -4.94 13.38 29.82
C VAL A 43 -4.87 12.12 28.96
N VAL A 44 -4.54 12.24 27.67
CA VAL A 44 -4.38 11.10 26.76
C VAL A 44 -3.21 10.21 27.19
N SER A 45 -2.10 10.80 27.64
CA SER A 45 -0.93 10.07 28.15
C SER A 45 -1.27 9.31 29.45
N SER A 46 -1.98 9.95 30.38
CA SER A 46 -2.45 9.33 31.62
C SER A 46 -3.40 8.15 31.33
N TRP A 47 -4.34 8.34 30.40
CA TRP A 47 -5.25 7.29 29.96
C TRP A 47 -4.51 6.10 29.32
N TRP A 48 -3.48 6.38 28.52
CA TRP A 48 -2.65 5.33 27.91
C TRP A 48 -1.81 4.57 28.94
N MET A 49 -1.29 5.26 29.96
CA MET A 49 -0.57 4.61 31.08
C MET A 49 -1.50 3.71 31.90
N GLN A 50 -2.70 4.18 32.24
CA GLN A 50 -3.68 3.38 33.00
C GLN A 50 -4.18 2.16 32.22
N LEU A 51 -4.26 2.25 30.90
CA LEU A 51 -4.54 1.11 30.02
C LEU A 51 -3.35 0.13 29.96
N SER A 52 -2.12 0.64 30.09
CA SER A 52 -0.90 -0.18 30.06
C SER A 52 -0.69 -0.98 31.36
N GLU A 53 -1.10 -0.45 32.50
CA GLU A 53 -1.07 -1.14 33.81
C GLU A 53 -2.13 -2.24 33.92
N LYS A 54 -3.28 -2.11 33.25
CA LYS A 54 -4.30 -3.15 33.19
C LYS A 54 -3.98 -4.30 32.21
N LYS A 55 -2.78 -4.34 31.62
CA LYS A 55 -2.36 -5.45 30.75
C LYS A 55 -2.11 -6.71 31.59
N THR A 56 -3.03 -7.65 31.49
CA THR A 56 -2.97 -9.00 32.07
C THR A 56 -1.67 -9.75 31.69
N PRO A 57 -1.18 -10.69 32.52
CA PRO A 57 0.04 -11.47 32.27
C PRO A 57 0.06 -12.19 30.91
N ALA A 58 -1.11 -12.51 30.34
CA ALA A 58 -1.25 -13.09 29.00
C ALA A 58 -0.63 -12.23 27.87
N SER A 59 -0.63 -10.89 27.99
CA SER A 59 0.00 -10.00 27.00
C SER A 59 1.54 -10.02 27.10
N ALA A 60 2.10 -10.27 28.29
CA ALA A 60 3.54 -10.36 28.49
C ALA A 60 4.10 -11.67 27.92
N GLU A 61 3.36 -12.77 28.02
CA GLU A 61 3.72 -14.05 27.41
C GLU A 61 3.69 -14.01 25.88
N TRP A 62 2.68 -13.35 25.28
CA TRP A 62 2.61 -13.14 23.84
C TRP A 62 3.81 -12.35 23.28
N LYS A 63 4.30 -11.34 24.02
CA LYS A 63 5.49 -10.58 23.63
C LYS A 63 6.77 -11.40 23.72
N LYS A 64 6.93 -12.27 24.74
CA LYS A 64 8.08 -13.17 24.85
C LYS A 64 8.15 -14.14 23.66
N GLY A 65 7.04 -14.76 23.27
CA GLY A 65 6.97 -15.64 22.09
C GLY A 65 7.22 -14.91 20.75
N SER A 66 6.74 -13.66 20.63
CA SER A 66 6.99 -12.83 19.45
C SER A 66 8.46 -12.38 19.34
N ASN A 67 9.13 -12.10 20.46
CA ASN A 67 10.52 -11.67 20.47
C ASN A 67 11.47 -12.82 20.07
N VAL A 68 11.20 -14.05 20.49
CA VAL A 68 11.97 -15.23 20.08
C VAL A 68 11.83 -15.49 18.57
N ARG A 69 10.63 -15.34 17.99
CA ARG A 69 10.43 -15.43 16.54
C ARG A 69 11.09 -14.28 15.78
N GLY A 70 11.11 -13.07 16.35
CA GLY A 70 11.82 -11.91 15.81
C GLY A 70 13.33 -12.12 15.79
N ALA A 71 13.90 -12.59 16.90
CA ALA A 71 15.32 -12.92 17.02
C ALA A 71 15.73 -14.02 16.03
N ALA A 72 14.96 -15.12 15.93
CA ALA A 72 15.23 -16.19 14.98
C ALA A 72 15.15 -15.73 13.51
N LYS A 73 14.23 -14.80 13.19
CA LYS A 73 14.13 -14.21 11.85
C LYS A 73 15.28 -13.25 11.55
N ALA A 74 15.73 -12.48 12.54
CA ALA A 74 16.89 -11.60 12.43
C ALA A 74 18.19 -12.40 12.24
N GLU A 75 18.35 -13.49 12.99
CA GLU A 75 19.49 -14.41 12.87
C GLU A 75 19.51 -15.11 11.50
N ALA A 76 18.36 -15.59 11.01
CA ALA A 76 18.26 -16.17 9.67
C ALA A 76 18.58 -15.16 8.56
N ALA A 77 18.19 -13.89 8.75
CA ALA A 77 18.53 -12.81 7.81
C ALA A 77 20.03 -12.48 7.86
N ALA A 78 20.64 -12.46 9.06
CA ALA A 78 22.08 -12.26 9.24
C ALA A 78 22.90 -13.39 8.62
N ASN A 79 22.52 -14.65 8.84
CA ASN A 79 23.18 -15.82 8.25
C ASN A 79 23.08 -15.82 6.72
N LYS A 80 21.94 -15.40 6.17
CA LYS A 80 21.79 -15.25 4.71
C LYS A 80 22.63 -14.10 4.14
N ALA A 81 22.77 -13.01 4.89
CA ALA A 81 23.63 -11.89 4.50
C ALA A 81 25.11 -12.28 4.54
N ASP A 82 25.53 -13.03 5.56
CA ASP A 82 26.89 -13.55 5.68
C ASP A 82 27.21 -14.57 4.56
N GLU A 83 26.32 -15.52 4.29
CA GLU A 83 26.48 -16.49 3.20
C GLU A 83 26.55 -15.77 1.83
N ALA A 84 25.75 -14.72 1.63
CA ALA A 84 25.83 -13.88 0.43
C ALA A 84 27.15 -13.11 0.35
N ALA A 85 27.67 -12.61 1.47
CA ALA A 85 28.97 -11.94 1.54
C ALA A 85 30.11 -12.93 1.25
N ARG A 86 30.07 -14.15 1.79
CA ARG A 86 31.03 -15.22 1.51
C ARG A 86 31.03 -15.61 0.04
N ARG A 87 29.85 -15.86 -0.55
CA ARG A 87 29.70 -16.11 -1.99
C ARG A 87 30.23 -14.97 -2.87
N ARG A 88 30.08 -13.70 -2.43
CA ARG A 88 30.65 -12.54 -3.14
C ARG A 88 32.18 -12.53 -3.07
N ARG A 89 32.76 -12.85 -1.90
CA ARG A 89 34.22 -12.97 -1.71
C ARG A 89 34.80 -14.10 -2.55
N GLU A 90 34.22 -15.30 -2.49
CA GLU A 90 34.61 -16.47 -3.30
C GLU A 90 34.55 -16.16 -4.81
N LYS A 91 33.48 -15.50 -5.29
CA LYS A 91 33.38 -15.08 -6.69
C LYS A 91 34.43 -14.03 -7.08
N ALA A 92 34.76 -13.12 -6.18
CA ALA A 92 35.79 -12.11 -6.42
C ALA A 92 37.19 -12.74 -6.46
N GLU A 93 37.47 -13.71 -5.59
CA GLU A 93 38.71 -14.47 -5.57
C GLU A 93 38.86 -15.33 -6.83
N LEU A 94 37.81 -16.04 -7.24
CA LEU A 94 37.77 -16.77 -8.50
C LEU A 94 38.02 -15.84 -9.69
N LEU A 95 37.45 -14.63 -9.68
CA LEU A 95 37.69 -13.64 -10.73
C LEU A 95 39.14 -13.12 -10.73
N LYS A 96 39.77 -12.98 -9.56
CA LYS A 96 41.20 -12.61 -9.43
C LYS A 96 42.12 -13.72 -9.93
N GLY A 97 41.81 -14.99 -9.68
CA GLY A 97 42.58 -16.15 -10.16
C GLY A 97 42.55 -16.37 -11.68
N LEU A 98 41.66 -15.70 -12.42
CA LEU A 98 41.63 -15.77 -13.87
C LEU A 98 42.77 -14.96 -14.52
N PRO A 99 43.39 -15.43 -15.63
CA PRO A 99 44.33 -14.64 -16.41
C PRO A 99 43.77 -13.30 -16.89
N ASP A 100 44.63 -12.29 -17.02
CA ASP A 100 44.23 -10.90 -17.28
C ASP A 100 43.37 -10.72 -18.54
N TRP A 101 43.70 -11.42 -19.63
CA TRP A 101 42.94 -11.39 -20.88
C TRP A 101 41.50 -11.91 -20.71
N ARG A 102 41.28 -12.91 -19.85
CA ARG A 102 39.93 -13.43 -19.54
C ARG A 102 39.15 -12.48 -18.64
N ARG A 103 39.80 -11.83 -17.66
CA ARG A 103 39.18 -10.78 -16.83
C ARG A 103 38.72 -9.62 -17.69
N ARG A 104 39.59 -9.13 -18.58
CA ARG A 104 39.28 -8.04 -19.53
C ARG A 104 38.14 -8.38 -20.48
N LYS A 105 38.10 -9.62 -21.00
CA LYS A 105 36.98 -10.11 -21.83
C LYS A 105 35.65 -10.11 -21.05
N LYS A 106 35.65 -10.63 -19.80
CA LYS A 106 34.45 -10.63 -18.94
C LYS A 106 33.97 -9.21 -18.59
N THR A 107 34.87 -8.28 -18.31
CA THR A 107 34.51 -6.88 -18.05
C THR A 107 33.92 -6.20 -19.28
N LYS A 108 34.48 -6.43 -20.47
CA LYS A 108 33.97 -5.90 -21.75
C LYS A 108 32.57 -6.46 -22.05
N GLU A 109 32.35 -7.75 -21.81
CA GLU A 109 31.05 -8.40 -21.99
C GLU A 109 30.01 -7.86 -21.00
N LYS A 110 30.37 -7.71 -19.72
CA LYS A 110 29.51 -7.09 -18.72
C LYS A 110 29.10 -5.66 -19.11
N LYS A 111 30.05 -4.85 -19.59
CA LYS A 111 29.79 -3.48 -20.05
C LYS A 111 28.88 -3.45 -21.29
N ARG A 112 29.01 -4.42 -22.21
CA ARG A 112 28.11 -4.57 -23.36
C ARG A 112 26.70 -4.93 -22.92
N LEU A 113 26.55 -5.91 -22.03
CA LEU A 113 25.25 -6.33 -21.49
C LEU A 113 24.56 -5.20 -20.71
N GLU A 114 25.30 -4.44 -19.89
CA GLU A 114 24.75 -3.27 -19.17
C GLU A 114 24.29 -2.18 -20.14
N ARG A 115 25.02 -1.94 -21.24
CA ARG A 115 24.60 -0.98 -22.27
C ARG A 115 23.34 -1.43 -22.98
N ILE A 116 23.26 -2.70 -23.40
CA ILE A 116 22.07 -3.28 -24.04
C ILE A 116 20.86 -3.20 -23.09
N LYS A 117 21.06 -3.49 -21.80
CA LYS A 117 20.00 -3.39 -20.79
C LYS A 117 19.51 -1.95 -20.63
N LYS A 118 20.43 -0.99 -20.50
CA LYS A 118 20.09 0.43 -20.37
C LYS A 118 19.37 0.95 -21.61
N GLU A 119 19.81 0.55 -22.80
CA GLU A 119 19.19 0.91 -24.08
C GLU A 119 17.77 0.34 -24.20
N ARG A 120 17.57 -0.93 -23.80
CA ARG A 120 16.23 -1.56 -23.76
C ARG A 120 15.31 -0.87 -22.74
N GLU A 121 15.84 -0.49 -21.59
CA GLU A 121 15.08 0.24 -20.56
C GLU A 121 14.71 1.65 -21.03
N SER A 122 15.64 2.37 -21.67
CA SER A 122 15.36 3.69 -22.26
C SER A 122 14.38 3.61 -23.44
N ALA A 123 14.46 2.57 -24.27
CA ALA A 123 13.52 2.35 -25.36
C ALA A 123 12.13 1.99 -24.83
N ALA A 124 12.06 1.14 -23.81
CA ALA A 124 10.79 0.82 -23.14
C ALA A 124 10.18 2.05 -22.44
N GLN A 125 11.02 2.92 -21.85
CA GLN A 125 10.55 4.17 -21.25
C GLN A 125 10.06 5.15 -22.32
N ALA A 126 10.81 5.31 -23.42
CA ALA A 126 10.40 6.15 -24.53
C ALA A 126 9.07 5.68 -25.17
N GLU A 127 8.87 4.37 -25.28
CA GLU A 127 7.61 3.80 -25.78
C GLU A 127 6.44 4.03 -24.80
N ARG A 128 6.68 3.92 -23.49
CA ARG A 128 5.68 4.28 -22.46
C ARG A 128 5.31 5.75 -22.53
N ASP A 129 6.31 6.63 -22.65
CA ASP A 129 6.10 8.06 -22.72
C ASP A 129 5.39 8.46 -24.02
N ARG A 130 5.71 7.80 -25.13
CA ARG A 130 5.01 7.97 -26.42
C ARG A 130 3.55 7.51 -26.32
N ARG A 131 3.30 6.33 -25.76
CA ARG A 131 1.93 5.81 -25.55
C ARG A 131 1.13 6.72 -24.61
N ALA A 132 1.76 7.25 -23.56
CA ALA A 132 1.11 8.20 -22.65
C ALA A 132 0.75 9.51 -23.36
N LYS A 133 1.61 10.01 -24.27
CA LYS A 133 1.32 11.20 -25.08
C LYS A 133 0.21 10.95 -26.11
N GLU A 134 0.21 9.80 -26.76
CA GLU A 134 -0.87 9.40 -27.69
C GLU A 134 -2.20 9.25 -26.94
N GLU A 135 -2.20 8.68 -25.74
CA GLU A 135 -3.39 8.60 -24.88
C GLU A 135 -3.85 9.97 -24.37
N GLN A 136 -2.93 10.88 -24.07
CA GLN A 136 -3.26 12.26 -23.71
C GLN A 136 -3.76 13.07 -24.91
N ALA A 137 -3.24 12.83 -26.12
CA ALA A 137 -3.70 13.50 -27.35
C ALA A 137 -5.05 12.95 -27.85
N SER A 138 -5.38 11.70 -27.53
CA SER A 138 -6.69 11.09 -27.80
C SER A 138 -7.78 11.59 -26.85
N LYS A 139 -7.41 12.18 -25.70
CA LYS A 139 -8.35 12.83 -24.79
C LYS A 139 -8.66 14.23 -25.34
N ASP A 140 -9.85 14.41 -25.88
CA ASP A 140 -10.37 15.69 -26.37
C ASP A 140 -10.18 16.78 -25.28
N PRO A 141 -9.59 17.95 -25.60
CA PRO A 141 -9.39 19.02 -24.62
C PRO A 141 -10.70 19.53 -23.99
N LEU A 142 -11.85 19.35 -24.66
CA LEU A 142 -13.17 19.61 -24.07
C LEU A 142 -13.58 18.51 -23.07
N LEU A 143 -13.07 17.29 -23.23
CA LEU A 143 -13.32 16.17 -22.31
C LEU A 143 -12.34 16.14 -21.11
N ALA A 144 -11.25 16.90 -21.12
CA ALA A 144 -10.30 16.91 -19.99
C ALA A 144 -10.88 17.55 -18.71
N ASN A 145 -11.75 18.55 -18.86
CA ASN A 145 -12.50 19.13 -17.75
C ASN A 145 -13.72 18.26 -17.40
N THR A 146 -14.35 17.66 -18.40
CA THR A 146 -15.50 16.80 -18.17
C THR A 146 -15.12 15.43 -17.64
N ASP A 147 -13.95 14.85 -17.84
CA ASP A 147 -13.62 13.54 -17.22
C ASP A 147 -13.43 13.66 -15.69
N SER A 148 -13.10 14.88 -15.24
CA SER A 148 -13.10 15.26 -13.82
C SER A 148 -14.52 15.53 -13.27
N MET A 149 -15.46 15.91 -14.15
CA MET A 149 -16.89 16.15 -13.81
C MET A 149 -17.84 14.98 -14.15
N ILE A 150 -17.49 14.08 -15.07
CA ILE A 150 -18.26 12.90 -15.52
C ILE A 150 -17.99 11.73 -14.59
N ASN A 151 -16.81 11.68 -13.95
CA ASN A 151 -16.60 10.96 -12.69
C ASN A 151 -17.37 11.57 -11.49
N LEU A 152 -18.21 12.57 -11.76
CA LEU A 152 -19.18 13.18 -10.85
C LEU A 152 -20.53 13.38 -11.57
N SER A 153 -21.06 12.32 -12.20
CA SER A 153 -22.22 12.41 -13.10
C SER A 153 -23.38 13.25 -12.53
N ASP A 154 -23.81 14.21 -13.35
CA ASP A 154 -24.73 15.34 -13.15
C ASP A 154 -26.20 15.06 -12.75
N ASP A 155 -26.52 13.91 -12.14
CA ASP A 155 -27.88 13.66 -11.61
C ASP A 155 -27.92 12.77 -10.36
N ALA A 156 -26.79 12.72 -9.63
CA ALA A 156 -26.68 11.94 -8.40
C ALA A 156 -26.53 12.87 -7.18
N PRO A 157 -27.45 12.85 -6.21
CA PRO A 157 -27.36 13.75 -5.06
C PRO A 157 -26.16 13.37 -4.19
N VAL A 158 -25.03 14.05 -4.27
CA VAL A 158 -23.79 13.60 -3.63
C VAL A 158 -23.91 13.55 -2.09
N GLY A 159 -23.26 12.57 -1.46
CA GLY A 159 -23.20 12.44 0.01
C GLY A 159 -24.37 11.67 0.62
N ARG A 160 -24.94 12.18 1.72
CA ARG A 160 -25.99 11.48 2.49
C ARG A 160 -27.24 11.22 1.64
N ALA A 161 -27.54 12.11 0.71
CA ALA A 161 -28.70 11.99 -0.18
C ALA A 161 -28.53 10.90 -1.27
N ALA A 162 -27.31 10.65 -1.77
CA ALA A 162 -27.00 9.54 -2.69
C ALA A 162 -27.12 8.21 -1.97
N ASN A 163 -26.68 8.17 -0.72
CA ASN A 163 -26.79 6.97 0.10
C ASN A 163 -28.26 6.64 0.38
N VAL A 164 -29.08 7.66 0.68
CA VAL A 164 -30.53 7.51 0.86
C VAL A 164 -31.25 7.11 -0.43
N GLN A 165 -30.92 7.70 -1.58
CA GLN A 165 -31.53 7.33 -2.86
C GLN A 165 -31.06 5.97 -3.38
N SER A 166 -29.81 5.59 -3.15
CA SER A 166 -29.29 4.26 -3.46
C SER A 166 -30.02 3.19 -2.64
N MET A 167 -30.18 3.43 -1.33
CA MET A 167 -30.96 2.55 -0.44
C MET A 167 -32.44 2.48 -0.82
N ALA A 168 -33.04 3.59 -1.26
CA ALA A 168 -34.43 3.66 -1.72
C ALA A 168 -34.65 2.98 -3.07
N ARG A 169 -33.74 3.15 -4.04
CA ARG A 169 -33.77 2.46 -5.35
C ARG A 169 -33.54 0.96 -5.22
N ALA A 170 -32.71 0.55 -4.26
CA ALA A 170 -32.43 -0.86 -4.00
C ALA A 170 -33.53 -1.58 -3.18
N ASN A 171 -34.59 -0.89 -2.74
CA ASN A 171 -35.60 -1.43 -1.80
C ASN A 171 -34.96 -2.23 -0.65
N ALA A 172 -33.73 -1.86 -0.25
CA ALA A 172 -32.92 -2.57 0.72
C ALA A 172 -33.23 -2.06 2.13
N ALA A 173 -34.52 -1.95 2.44
CA ALA A 173 -34.99 -1.66 3.78
C ALA A 173 -34.84 -2.93 4.64
N GLY A 174 -33.61 -3.25 5.02
CA GLY A 174 -33.28 -4.41 5.84
C GLY A 174 -31.98 -5.08 5.43
N LEU A 175 -31.34 -5.75 6.39
CA LEU A 175 -30.06 -6.43 6.22
C LEU A 175 -30.10 -7.47 5.08
N ASP A 176 -31.25 -8.09 4.88
CA ASP A 176 -31.46 -9.18 3.92
C ASP A 176 -31.58 -8.67 2.47
N GLY A 177 -32.24 -7.52 2.26
CA GLY A 177 -32.30 -6.87 0.95
C GLY A 177 -30.94 -6.31 0.51
N ALA A 178 -30.13 -5.83 1.46
CA ALA A 178 -28.77 -5.36 1.19
C ALA A 178 -27.82 -6.50 0.79
N LEU A 179 -27.98 -7.69 1.38
CA LEU A 179 -27.21 -8.88 1.00
C LEU A 179 -27.59 -9.39 -0.40
N SER A 180 -28.87 -9.36 -0.75
CA SER A 180 -29.35 -9.78 -2.08
C SER A 180 -28.91 -8.83 -3.19
N ALA A 181 -28.95 -7.51 -2.97
CA ALA A 181 -28.46 -6.53 -3.94
C ALA A 181 -26.94 -6.67 -4.22
N ILE A 182 -26.16 -7.10 -3.21
CA ILE A 182 -24.75 -7.44 -3.38
C ILE A 182 -24.57 -8.75 -4.16
N SER A 183 -25.44 -9.76 -3.98
CA SER A 183 -25.29 -11.05 -4.66
C SER A 183 -25.68 -10.97 -6.15
N VAL A 184 -26.62 -10.12 -6.52
CA VAL A 184 -27.12 -9.98 -7.91
C VAL A 184 -26.12 -9.27 -8.85
N SER A 185 -25.16 -8.50 -8.30
CA SER A 185 -24.03 -7.97 -9.07
C SER A 185 -22.89 -9.00 -9.29
N GLY A 186 -23.14 -10.29 -9.03
CA GLY A 186 -22.28 -11.40 -9.42
C GLY A 186 -22.50 -11.79 -10.88
N GLY A 187 -22.24 -10.86 -11.81
CA GLY A 187 -22.39 -11.09 -13.24
C GLY A 187 -21.55 -12.27 -13.74
N ASP A 188 -22.17 -13.09 -14.58
CA ASP A 188 -21.61 -14.25 -15.29
C ASP A 188 -20.13 -14.11 -15.64
N ASP A 189 -19.36 -15.11 -15.22
CA ASP A 189 -17.91 -15.14 -15.21
C ASP A 189 -17.31 -15.30 -16.63
N ARG A 190 -17.11 -14.17 -17.30
CA ARG A 190 -16.45 -14.06 -18.62
C ARG A 190 -14.96 -14.47 -18.61
N HIS A 191 -14.38 -14.91 -17.49
CA HIS A 191 -12.95 -15.21 -17.41
C HIS A 191 -12.72 -16.71 -17.13
N PRO A 192 -12.28 -17.49 -18.13
CA PRO A 192 -11.93 -18.90 -17.92
C PRO A 192 -10.84 -19.07 -16.85
N GLU A 193 -9.93 -18.10 -16.69
CA GLU A 193 -8.92 -18.08 -15.63
C GLU A 193 -9.52 -17.96 -14.22
N LYS A 194 -10.64 -17.24 -14.06
CA LYS A 194 -11.34 -17.10 -12.77
C LYS A 194 -12.14 -18.35 -12.43
N ARG A 195 -12.79 -18.97 -13.43
CA ARG A 195 -13.44 -20.29 -13.28
C ARG A 195 -12.45 -21.37 -12.86
N MET A 196 -11.26 -21.41 -13.47
CA MET A 196 -10.21 -22.35 -13.04
C MET A 196 -9.80 -22.17 -11.58
N LYS A 197 -9.62 -20.92 -11.14
CA LYS A 197 -9.24 -20.64 -9.75
C LYS A 197 -10.35 -20.98 -8.78
N ALA A 198 -11.61 -20.73 -9.13
CA ALA A 198 -12.77 -21.08 -8.32
C ALA A 198 -12.93 -22.60 -8.21
N GLN A 199 -12.86 -23.33 -9.33
CA GLN A 199 -13.00 -24.78 -9.36
C GLN A 199 -11.82 -25.49 -8.67
N TYR A 200 -10.59 -24.98 -8.86
CA TYR A 200 -9.43 -25.48 -8.13
C TYR A 200 -9.58 -25.30 -6.62
N LYS A 201 -10.11 -24.15 -6.17
CA LYS A 201 -10.35 -23.90 -4.74
C LYS A 201 -11.42 -24.85 -4.17
N ALA A 202 -12.52 -25.07 -4.89
CA ALA A 202 -13.55 -26.04 -4.49
C ALA A 202 -12.98 -27.47 -4.41
N TYR A 203 -12.13 -27.84 -5.37
CA TYR A 203 -11.45 -29.14 -5.38
C TYR A 203 -10.41 -29.26 -4.24
N GLU A 204 -9.67 -28.19 -3.94
CA GLU A 204 -8.74 -28.13 -2.80
C GLU A 204 -9.46 -28.42 -1.50
N GLU A 205 -10.57 -27.73 -1.23
CA GLU A 205 -11.33 -27.91 0.01
C GLU A 205 -11.87 -29.33 0.18
N ASN A 206 -12.34 -29.96 -0.91
CA ASN A 206 -12.85 -31.33 -0.91
C ASN A 206 -11.74 -32.40 -0.78
N MET A 207 -10.59 -32.20 -1.43
CA MET A 207 -9.51 -33.20 -1.45
C MET A 207 -8.49 -33.05 -0.32
N MET A 208 -8.39 -31.87 0.30
CA MET A 208 -7.51 -31.63 1.45
C MET A 208 -7.65 -32.64 2.60
N PRO A 209 -8.85 -33.05 3.06
CA PRO A 209 -8.96 -34.06 4.11
C PRO A 209 -8.50 -35.46 3.65
N VAL A 210 -8.80 -35.84 2.41
CA VAL A 210 -8.42 -37.15 1.85
C VAL A 210 -6.90 -37.27 1.72
N VAL A 211 -6.24 -36.24 1.18
CA VAL A 211 -4.79 -36.26 0.99
C VAL A 211 -4.04 -36.19 2.33
N LYS A 212 -4.61 -35.54 3.36
CA LYS A 212 -4.06 -35.55 4.72
C LYS A 212 -4.14 -36.93 5.37
N GLN A 213 -5.20 -37.68 5.12
CA GLN A 213 -5.34 -39.05 5.62
C GLN A 213 -4.39 -40.03 4.89
N GLN A 214 -4.25 -39.88 3.57
CA GLN A 214 -3.35 -40.75 2.79
C GLN A 214 -1.86 -40.49 3.07
N TYR A 215 -1.49 -39.24 3.36
CA TYR A 215 -0.11 -38.84 3.58
C TYR A 215 0.04 -38.03 4.87
N PRO A 216 -0.07 -38.64 6.05
CA PRO A 216 0.11 -37.91 7.31
C PRO A 216 1.55 -37.37 7.42
N GLY A 217 1.70 -36.14 7.91
CA GLY A 217 3.01 -35.54 8.23
C GLY A 217 3.71 -34.77 7.10
N LEU A 218 3.09 -34.59 5.94
CA LEU A 218 3.63 -33.73 4.88
C LEU A 218 3.38 -32.24 5.15
N LYS A 219 4.24 -31.38 4.59
CA LYS A 219 4.07 -29.92 4.68
C LYS A 219 2.89 -29.49 3.83
N ARG A 220 2.15 -28.44 4.27
CA ARG A 220 0.98 -27.90 3.54
C ARG A 220 1.24 -27.69 2.04
N GLN A 221 2.40 -27.17 1.66
CA GLN A 221 2.75 -26.96 0.25
C GLN A 221 2.77 -28.27 -0.56
N GLN A 222 3.28 -29.36 0.02
CA GLN A 222 3.35 -30.66 -0.65
C GLN A 222 1.96 -31.27 -0.85
N TYR A 223 1.02 -31.01 0.08
CA TYR A 223 -0.38 -31.38 -0.10
C TYR A 223 -1.00 -30.63 -1.27
N LEU A 224 -0.77 -29.31 -1.35
CA LEU A 224 -1.26 -28.49 -2.47
C LEU A 224 -0.69 -28.96 -3.80
N ASP A 225 0.61 -29.29 -3.84
CA ASP A 225 1.24 -29.78 -5.07
C ASP A 225 0.65 -31.12 -5.52
N LYS A 226 0.36 -32.05 -4.59
CA LYS A 226 -0.32 -33.32 -4.88
C LYS A 226 -1.76 -33.11 -5.35
N ILE A 227 -2.52 -32.25 -4.67
CA ILE A 227 -3.90 -31.91 -5.03
C ILE A 227 -3.93 -31.27 -6.42
N TYR A 228 -3.00 -30.36 -6.73
CA TYR A 228 -2.89 -29.72 -8.03
C TYR A 228 -2.55 -30.72 -9.15
N GLN A 229 -1.69 -31.71 -8.88
CA GLN A 229 -1.41 -32.79 -9.83
C GLN A 229 -2.63 -33.69 -10.08
N SER A 230 -3.39 -34.02 -9.03
CA SER A 230 -4.65 -34.77 -9.18
C SER A 230 -5.72 -33.95 -9.89
N TRP A 231 -5.82 -32.66 -9.60
CA TRP A 231 -6.76 -31.74 -10.22
C TRP A 231 -6.50 -31.59 -11.72
N LYS A 232 -5.24 -31.47 -12.15
CA LYS A 232 -4.87 -31.45 -13.58
C LYS A 232 -5.35 -32.65 -14.37
N LYS A 233 -5.53 -33.81 -13.71
CA LYS A 233 -6.02 -35.05 -14.34
C LYS A 233 -7.51 -35.29 -14.10
N SER A 234 -8.15 -34.46 -13.28
CA SER A 234 -9.55 -34.61 -12.89
C SER A 234 -10.46 -34.08 -14.01
N PRO A 235 -11.64 -34.70 -14.23
CA PRO A 235 -12.66 -34.17 -15.14
C PRO A 235 -13.25 -32.83 -14.67
N GLU A 236 -13.04 -32.48 -13.40
CA GLU A 236 -13.42 -31.20 -12.78
C GLU A 236 -12.53 -30.02 -13.22
N ASN A 237 -11.47 -30.26 -14.01
CA ASN A 237 -10.67 -29.19 -14.58
C ASN A 237 -11.32 -28.71 -15.89
N PRO A 238 -11.74 -27.44 -16.00
CA PRO A 238 -12.32 -26.90 -17.23
C PRO A 238 -11.39 -26.97 -18.46
N MET A 239 -10.09 -27.24 -18.28
CA MET A 239 -9.13 -27.47 -19.37
C MET A 239 -9.20 -28.88 -19.99
N ASN A 240 -9.81 -29.83 -19.28
CA ASN A 240 -9.93 -31.24 -19.70
C ASN A 240 -11.31 -31.57 -20.29
N GLN A 241 -12.12 -30.53 -20.54
CA GLN A 241 -13.39 -30.59 -21.26
C GLN A 241 -13.13 -30.57 -22.77
#